data_AF-A0A956CXA0-F1
#
_entry.id   AF-A0A956CXA0-F1
#
_cell.length_a   1.000
_cell.length_b   1.000
_cell.length_c   1.000
_cell.angle_alpha   90.00
_cell.angle_beta   90.00
_cell.angle_gamma   90.00
#
_symmetry.space_group_name_H-M   'P 1'
#
loop_
_entity.id
_entity.type
_entity.pdbx_description
1 polymer ?
#
loop_
_entity_poly.entity_id
_entity_poly.type
_entity_poly.pdbx_seq_one_letter_code
_entity_poly.pdbx_strand_id
1 'polypeptide(L)'
;MTRREPWMPAVLTLVTCGVYYFYWQYVTTEELKNATGRDDINPTTDILLTLLCCGLWSIYVQYRNAQAVHAAFQARGARHEDKSTLILILHALSALNGATGLVAILMLQDEYNKLGDLAGGGAYGSAPQTF
;
A
#
# COMPACT_ATOMS: atom_id res chain seq x y z
N MET A 1 7.50 8.10 -5.53
CA MET A 1 7.17 7.40 -4.27
C MET A 1 8.06 7.96 -3.20
N THR A 2 7.47 8.54 -2.17
CA THR A 2 8.23 9.11 -1.05
C THR A 2 8.52 8.00 -0.05
N ARG A 3 9.78 7.83 0.36
CA ARG A 3 10.15 6.81 1.36
C ARG A 3 9.46 7.15 2.67
N ARG A 4 8.65 6.22 3.19
CA ARG A 4 7.98 6.37 4.49
C ARG A 4 8.34 5.21 5.37
N GLU A 5 8.63 5.49 6.63
CA GLU A 5 8.87 4.44 7.61
C GLU A 5 7.63 3.54 7.73
N PRO A 6 7.76 2.22 7.57
CA PRO A 6 6.62 1.31 7.44
C PRO A 6 5.73 1.30 8.69
N TRP A 7 6.29 1.62 9.86
CA TRP A 7 5.57 1.62 11.14
C TRP A 7 4.64 2.81 11.36
N MET A 8 4.89 3.96 10.72
CA MET A 8 4.09 5.17 10.94
C MET A 8 2.61 4.98 10.58
N PRO A 9 2.25 4.40 9.40
CA PRO A 9 0.85 4.17 9.06
C PRO A 9 0.13 3.21 10.00
N ALA A 10 0.83 2.19 10.51
CA ALA A 10 0.26 1.23 11.45
C ALA A 10 -0.07 1.90 12.80
N VAL A 11 0.85 2.69 13.35
CA VAL A 11 0.63 3.41 14.61
C VAL A 11 -0.47 4.45 14.47
N LEU A 12 -0.46 5.24 13.40
CA LEU A 12 -1.47 6.26 13.17
C LEU A 12 -2.88 5.67 12.97
N THR A 13 -2.98 4.51 12.31
CA THR A 13 -4.25 3.77 12.18
C THR A 13 -4.78 3.32 13.55
N LEU A 14 -3.90 2.84 14.43
CA LEU A 14 -4.28 2.44 15.79
C LEU A 14 -4.72 3.65 16.63
N VAL A 15 -4.00 4.77 16.54
CA VAL A 15 -4.27 6.00 17.31
C VAL A 15 -5.55 6.71 16.83
N THR A 16 -5.84 6.66 15.53
CA THR A 16 -7.03 7.32 14.94
C THR A 16 -8.25 6.41 14.81
N CYS A 17 -8.25 5.24 15.48
CA CYS A 17 -9.32 4.25 15.41
C CYS A 17 -9.68 3.85 13.96
N GLY A 18 -8.71 3.74 13.06
CA GLY A 18 -8.93 3.34 11.67
C GLY A 18 -9.16 4.49 10.67
N VAL A 19 -9.33 5.74 11.12
CA VAL A 19 -9.62 6.86 10.20
C VAL A 19 -8.41 7.19 9.31
N TYR A 20 -7.19 7.15 9.86
CA TYR A 20 -5.97 7.42 9.11
C TYR A 20 -5.73 6.41 7.97
N TYR A 21 -6.22 5.18 8.12
CA TYR A 21 -6.06 4.14 7.11
C TYR A 21 -6.68 4.56 5.76
N PHE A 22 -7.82 5.24 5.76
CA PHE A 22 -8.44 5.75 4.53
C PHE A 22 -7.58 6.80 3.85
N TYR A 23 -7.00 7.74 4.61
CA TYR A 23 -6.08 8.73 4.06
C TYR A 23 -4.83 8.07 3.46
N TRP A 24 -4.22 7.13 4.18
CA TRP A 24 -3.05 6.41 3.70
C TRP A 24 -3.35 5.58 2.45
N GLN A 25 -4.51 4.93 2.38
CA GLN A 25 -4.96 4.20 1.18
C GLN A 25 -5.07 5.14 -0.02
N TYR A 26 -5.66 6.32 0.14
CA TYR A 26 -5.77 7.31 -0.94
C TYR A 26 -4.39 7.70 -1.49
N VAL A 27 -3.49 8.16 -0.61
CA VAL A 27 -2.18 8.68 -1.01
C VAL A 27 -1.32 7.59 -1.64
N THR A 28 -1.30 6.37 -1.08
CA THR A 28 -0.52 5.27 -1.66
C THR A 28 -1.06 4.80 -3.01
N THR A 29 -2.38 4.76 -3.17
CA THR A 29 -3.02 4.39 -4.45
C THR A 29 -2.77 5.44 -5.52
N GLU A 30 -2.79 6.73 -5.17
CA GLU A 30 -2.46 7.84 -6.08
C GLU A 30 -0.99 7.81 -6.50
N GLU A 31 -0.06 7.61 -5.55
CA GLU A 31 1.37 7.45 -5.87
C GLU A 31 1.62 6.23 -6.76
N LEU A 32 0.92 5.12 -6.52
CA LEU A 32 1.02 3.91 -7.34
C LEU A 32 0.46 4.13 -8.75
N LYS A 33 -0.67 4.83 -8.88
CA LYS A 33 -1.24 5.21 -10.17
C LYS A 33 -0.23 6.01 -10.99
N ASN A 34 0.36 7.04 -10.37
CA ASN A 34 1.37 7.88 -11.02
C ASN A 34 2.64 7.11 -11.38
N ALA A 35 3.06 6.14 -10.55
CA ALA A 35 4.25 5.33 -10.80
C ALA A 35 4.07 4.24 -11.86
N THR A 36 2.83 3.74 -12.03
CA THR A 36 2.51 2.64 -12.97
C THR A 36 1.82 3.12 -14.25
N GLY A 37 1.34 4.36 -14.30
CA GLY A 37 0.60 4.90 -15.46
C GLY A 37 -0.75 4.22 -15.69
N ARG A 38 -1.31 3.56 -14.67
CA ARG A 38 -2.54 2.79 -14.76
C ARG A 38 -3.77 3.69 -14.63
N ASP A 39 -4.48 3.91 -15.73
CA ASP A 39 -5.72 4.70 -15.73
C ASP A 39 -6.93 3.96 -15.13
N ASP A 40 -6.83 2.65 -14.92
CA ASP A 40 -7.86 1.84 -14.26
C ASP A 40 -7.93 2.06 -12.74
N ILE A 41 -6.95 2.76 -12.15
CA ILE A 41 -6.89 3.06 -10.72
C ILE A 41 -7.47 4.45 -10.46
N ASN A 42 -8.55 4.51 -9.68
CA ASN A 42 -9.18 5.77 -9.25
C ASN A 42 -9.27 5.86 -7.71
N PRO A 43 -8.29 6.51 -7.06
CA PRO A 43 -8.21 6.62 -5.59
C PRO A 43 -9.47 7.23 -4.96
N THR A 44 -10.10 8.19 -5.65
CA THR A 44 -11.30 8.87 -5.15
C THR A 44 -12.50 7.92 -5.12
N THR A 45 -12.71 7.16 -6.19
CA THR A 45 -13.78 6.15 -6.26
C THR A 45 -13.55 5.04 -5.25
N ASP A 46 -12.30 4.64 -5.04
CA ASP A 46 -11.95 3.61 -4.07
C ASP A 46 -12.31 3.99 -2.64
N ILE A 47 -12.05 5.23 -2.24
CA ILE A 47 -12.42 5.71 -0.89
C ILE A 47 -13.94 5.84 -0.74
N LEU A 48 -14.64 6.30 -1.78
CA LEU A 48 -16.11 6.37 -1.76
C LEU A 48 -16.72 4.98 -1.58
N LEU A 49 -16.24 3.97 -2.33
CA LEU A 49 -16.69 2.59 -2.20
C LEU A 49 -16.29 1.98 -0.86
N THR A 50 -15.10 2.29 -0.35
CA THR A 50 -14.70 1.89 1.01
C THR A 50 -15.63 2.46 2.08
N LEU A 51 -16.04 3.71 1.98
CA LEU A 51 -16.98 4.30 2.92
C LEU A 51 -18.39 3.69 2.76
N LEU A 52 -18.83 3.48 1.52
CA LEU A 52 -20.14 2.91 1.19
C LEU A 52 -20.26 1.43 1.62
N CYS A 53 -19.18 0.67 1.51
CA CYS A 53 -19.11 -0.75 1.87
C CYS A 53 -18.61 -0.99 3.30
N CYS A 54 -18.67 0.01 4.18
CA CYS A 54 -18.25 -0.09 5.59
C CYS A 54 -16.83 -0.67 5.79
N GLY A 55 -15.89 -0.32 4.90
CA GLY A 55 -14.50 -0.78 4.99
C GLY A 55 -14.21 -2.11 4.29
N LEU A 56 -15.20 -2.88 3.83
CA LEU A 56 -14.96 -4.15 3.13
C LEU A 56 -14.22 -3.94 1.80
N TRP A 57 -14.54 -2.86 1.08
CA TRP A 57 -13.89 -2.54 -0.20
C TRP A 57 -12.39 -2.27 -0.05
N SER A 58 -11.92 -1.78 1.11
CA SER A 58 -10.48 -1.60 1.35
C SER A 58 -9.68 -2.88 1.17
N ILE A 59 -10.23 -4.02 1.57
CA ILE A 59 -9.56 -5.32 1.45
C ILE A 59 -9.26 -5.61 -0.02
N TYR A 60 -10.21 -5.30 -0.91
CA TYR A 60 -10.04 -5.45 -2.35
C TYR A 60 -9.05 -4.43 -2.93
N VAL A 61 -9.13 -3.16 -2.54
CA VAL A 61 -8.21 -2.10 -3.00
C VAL A 61 -6.76 -2.45 -2.68
N GLN A 62 -6.52 -2.95 -1.47
CA GLN A 62 -5.18 -3.35 -1.01
C GLN A 62 -4.64 -4.54 -1.80
N TYR A 63 -5.49 -5.53 -2.10
CA TYR A 63 -5.12 -6.66 -2.95
C TYR A 63 -4.77 -6.23 -4.38
N ARG A 64 -5.60 -5.36 -4.98
CA ARG A 64 -5.34 -4.82 -6.33
C ARG A 64 -4.05 -3.99 -6.36
N ASN A 65 -3.81 -3.18 -5.33
CA ASN A 65 -2.60 -2.39 -5.19
C ASN A 65 -1.35 -3.28 -5.07
N ALA A 66 -1.40 -4.35 -4.28
CA ALA A 66 -0.30 -5.32 -4.18
C ALA A 66 0.02 -5.97 -5.53
N GLN A 67 -1.00 -6.32 -6.32
CA GLN A 67 -0.80 -6.86 -7.67
C GLN A 67 -0.19 -5.83 -8.61
N ALA A 68 -0.63 -4.58 -8.54
CA ALA A 68 -0.06 -3.50 -9.35
C ALA A 68 1.40 -3.22 -8.99
N VAL A 69 1.77 -3.32 -7.71
CA VAL A 69 3.17 -3.27 -7.26
C VAL A 69 3.96 -4.44 -7.83
N HIS A 70 3.46 -5.68 -7.72
CA HIS A 70 4.13 -6.86 -8.27
C HIS A 70 4.32 -6.76 -9.79
N ALA A 71 3.30 -6.31 -10.53
CA ALA A 71 3.39 -6.07 -11.96
C ALA A 71 4.44 -5.00 -12.30
N ALA A 72 4.57 -3.95 -11.48
CA ALA A 72 5.59 -2.92 -11.65
C ALA A 72 7.01 -3.45 -11.41
N PHE A 73 7.20 -4.38 -10.47
CA PHE A 73 8.49 -5.08 -10.29
C PHE A 73 8.84 -5.96 -11.50
N GLN A 74 7.88 -6.74 -12.00
CA GLN A 74 8.05 -7.60 -13.18
C GLN A 74 8.38 -6.78 -14.44
N ALA A 75 7.68 -5.66 -14.66
CA ALA A 75 7.94 -4.75 -15.77
C ALA A 75 9.36 -4.14 -15.73
N ARG A 76 9.99 -4.09 -14.54
CA ARG A 76 11.36 -3.59 -14.34
C ARG A 76 12.41 -4.70 -14.27
N GLY A 77 12.04 -5.93 -14.60
CA GLY A 77 12.95 -7.09 -14.64
C GLY A 77 13.43 -7.56 -13.26
N ALA A 78 12.80 -7.09 -12.17
CA ALA A 78 13.12 -7.52 -10.82
C ALA A 78 12.32 -8.79 -10.47
N ARG A 79 13.01 -9.81 -9.97
CA ARG A 79 12.39 -11.06 -9.52
C ARG A 79 11.70 -10.80 -8.18
N HIS A 80 10.42 -10.46 -8.23
CA HIS A 80 9.59 -10.17 -7.07
C HIS A 80 8.61 -11.33 -6.83
N GLU A 81 8.41 -11.73 -5.58
CA GLU A 81 7.44 -12.78 -5.22
C GLU A 81 6.04 -12.17 -5.12
N ASP A 82 5.00 -12.87 -5.58
CA ASP A 82 3.64 -12.35 -5.49
C ASP A 82 3.11 -12.47 -4.06
N LYS A 83 3.17 -11.36 -3.33
CA LYS A 83 2.64 -11.25 -1.96
C LYS A 83 1.18 -10.79 -1.92
N SER A 84 0.54 -10.59 -3.07
CA SER A 84 -0.81 -10.00 -3.14
C SER A 84 -1.84 -10.87 -2.42
N THR A 85 -1.81 -12.18 -2.64
CA THR A 85 -2.71 -13.14 -1.97
C THR A 85 -2.50 -13.15 -0.45
N LEU A 86 -1.26 -13.03 0.00
CA LEU A 86 -0.95 -12.94 1.43
C LEU A 86 -1.50 -11.65 2.03
N ILE A 87 -1.30 -10.51 1.38
CA ILE A 87 -1.83 -9.21 1.83
C ILE A 87 -3.36 -9.20 1.88
N LEU A 88 -4.02 -9.87 0.92
CA LEU A 88 -5.46 -10.09 0.91
C LEU A 88 -5.91 -10.89 2.15
N ILE A 89 -5.28 -12.03 2.41
CA ILE A 89 -5.62 -12.88 3.56
C ILE A 89 -5.41 -12.13 4.88
N LEU A 90 -4.30 -11.40 5.06
CA LEU A 90 -4.08 -10.65 6.30
C LEU A 90 -5.11 -9.52 6.50
N HIS A 91 -5.50 -8.79 5.44
CA HIS A 91 -6.54 -7.77 5.55
C HIS A 91 -7.93 -8.39 5.82
N ALA A 92 -8.24 -9.55 5.22
CA ALA A 92 -9.47 -10.28 5.52
C ALA A 92 -9.52 -10.73 6.99
N LEU A 93 -8.41 -11.24 7.52
CA LEU A 93 -8.28 -11.62 8.94
C LEU A 93 -8.29 -10.41 9.89
N SER A 94 -7.92 -9.22 9.39
CA SER A 94 -8.02 -7.98 10.16
C SER A 94 -9.45 -7.61 10.50
N ALA A 95 -10.44 -8.00 9.69
CA ALA A 95 -11.84 -7.79 10.00
C ALA A 95 -12.30 -8.61 11.23
N LEU A 96 -11.57 -9.68 11.58
CA LEU A 96 -11.87 -10.55 12.73
C LEU A 96 -11.08 -10.17 13.99
N ASN A 97 -9.81 -9.76 13.85
CA ASN A 97 -8.91 -9.52 14.99
C ASN A 97 -8.36 -8.08 15.10
N GLY A 98 -8.55 -7.22 14.08
CA GLY A 98 -8.03 -5.85 14.01
C GLY A 98 -6.50 -5.75 13.87
N ALA A 99 -5.74 -6.46 14.70
CA ALA A 99 -4.28 -6.40 14.76
C ALA A 99 -3.58 -6.93 13.50
N THR A 100 -4.19 -7.88 12.79
CA THR A 100 -3.61 -8.48 11.57
C THR A 100 -3.53 -7.48 10.40
N GLY A 101 -4.40 -6.46 10.41
CA GLY A 101 -4.40 -5.40 9.39
C GLY A 101 -3.16 -4.51 9.48
N LEU A 102 -2.62 -4.32 10.69
CA LEU A 102 -1.41 -3.53 10.91
C LEU A 102 -0.22 -4.18 10.21
N VAL A 103 -0.04 -5.50 10.35
CA VAL A 103 1.05 -6.22 9.69
C VAL A 103 0.94 -6.12 8.18
N ALA A 104 -0.27 -6.20 7.63
CA ALA A 104 -0.48 -6.08 6.20
C ALA A 104 -0.16 -4.68 5.66
N ILE A 105 -0.46 -3.62 6.44
CA ILE A 105 -0.06 -2.23 6.12
C ILE A 105 1.47 -2.10 6.13
N LEU A 106 2.15 -2.65 7.15
CA LEU A 106 3.62 -2.65 7.23
C LEU A 106 4.24 -3.30 5.98
N MET A 107 3.74 -4.49 5.61
CA MET A 107 4.24 -5.26 4.48
C MET A 107 4.01 -4.52 3.16
N LEU A 108 2.80 -3.98 2.92
CA LEU A 108 2.51 -3.26 1.68
C LEU A 108 3.33 -1.95 1.58
N GLN A 109 3.55 -1.26 2.70
CA GLN A 109 4.42 -0.08 2.74
C GLN A 109 5.88 -0.40 2.42
N ASP A 110 6.40 -1.54 2.90
CA ASP A 110 7.73 -2.03 2.54
C ASP A 110 7.85 -2.33 1.04
N GLU A 111 6.80 -2.89 0.42
CA GLU A 111 6.77 -3.14 -1.02
C GLU A 111 6.71 -1.86 -1.86
N TYR A 112 5.94 -0.85 -1.43
CA TYR A 112 5.98 0.47 -2.05
C TYR A 112 7.37 1.12 -1.95
N ASN A 113 8.03 1.01 -0.79
CA ASN A 113 9.36 1.57 -0.60
C ASN A 113 10.38 0.91 -1.53
N LYS A 114 10.38 -0.43 -1.63
CA LYS A 114 11.26 -1.15 -2.56
C LYS A 114 10.98 -0.80 -4.02
N LEU A 115 9.72 -0.62 -4.40
CA LEU A 115 9.36 -0.19 -5.75
C LEU A 115 9.85 1.25 -6.02
N GLY A 116 9.80 2.11 -5.00
CA GLY A 116 10.39 3.44 -5.01
C GLY A 116 11.91 3.40 -5.18
N ASP A 117 12.62 2.55 -4.44
CA ASP A 117 14.08 2.39 -4.55
C ASP A 117 14.49 1.87 -5.93
N LEU A 118 13.70 0.98 -6.54
CA LEU A 118 13.94 0.56 -7.93
C LEU A 118 13.65 1.67 -8.96
N ALA A 119 12.69 2.56 -8.69
CA ALA A 119 12.44 3.72 -9.54
C ALA A 119 13.55 4.78 -9.40
N GLY A 120 14.03 4.96 -8.17
CA GLY A 120 14.98 5.97 -7.75
C GLY A 120 16.44 5.54 -7.82
N GLY A 121 16.73 4.25 -8.03
CA GLY A 121 18.08 3.70 -8.16
C GLY A 121 18.85 4.18 -9.41
N GLY A 122 18.19 4.90 -10.32
CA GLY A 122 18.84 5.69 -11.37
C GLY A 122 19.20 7.13 -10.95
N ALA A 123 18.76 7.61 -9.78
CA ALA A 123 18.85 9.02 -9.41
C ALA A 123 19.34 9.32 -7.98
N TYR A 124 19.14 8.47 -6.96
CA TYR A 124 19.60 8.79 -5.61
C TYR A 124 20.02 7.54 -4.82
N GLY A 125 21.31 7.23 -4.91
CA GLY A 125 21.98 6.55 -3.81
C GLY A 125 21.94 7.41 -2.55
N SER A 126 21.80 6.74 -1.40
CA SER A 126 22.12 7.25 -0.06
C SER A 126 21.44 8.55 0.40
N ALA A 127 20.36 8.42 1.19
CA ALA A 127 20.21 9.22 2.40
C ALA A 127 19.22 8.55 3.38
N PRO A 128 19.67 8.13 4.58
CA PRO A 128 18.76 7.89 5.69
C PRO A 128 18.46 9.24 6.35
N GLN A 129 17.19 9.63 6.46
CA GLN A 129 16.75 10.76 7.29
C GLN A 129 15.39 10.35 7.87
N THR A 130 15.33 9.72 9.05
CA THR A 130 15.35 10.27 10.42
C THR A 130 14.13 11.12 10.78
N PHE A 131 13.49 10.65 11.86
CA PHE A 131 12.39 11.17 12.68
C PHE A 131 10.96 11.03 12.16
#